data_AF-A0A7C3PKE9-F1
#
_entry.id   AF-A0A7C3PKE9-F1
#
_cell.length_a   1.000
_cell.length_b   1.000
_cell.length_c   1.000
_cell.angle_alpha   90.00
_cell.angle_beta   90.00
_cell.angle_gamma   90.00
#
_symmetry.space_group_name_H-M   'P 1'
#
loop_
_entity.id
_entity.type
_entity.pdbx_description
1 polymer ?
#
loop_
_entity_poly.entity_id
_entity_poly.type
_entity_poly.pdbx_seq_one_letter_code
_entity_poly.pdbx_strand_id
1 'polypeptide(L)'
;MSASSSIETLNQVIRECNPFESNFIVKSHHVWDEDFLDLPCLHAHASETILEAVTKINSGKLKSKTSGFAVLAPKGVGKTHVLSRIRHHLKQTGEGFFIYMCEYGNLSSIRHQFLQSLAFSLKKLGSQGVMQWQELATALANKGMGKDFAPQQLIERFPQALARNPQAVTQLTQKVLQKCPEIDNPYIVKAILWTLSQAHAPFAINWLAGRELSEAQAKMMDLPDVSKENRETEVSSNISQILNLISYHTTPVICFDELDGTELADEADPMLGGYSRAQVVASLAKDVYNSLQRGIIVTALYAQTWREEFQSISQSGAIKDRIAHKEIALTLLKPDDTVMLVAFWLENFYTEKGLIPPHAVYPFDENSLRELGNGATIREILQWCAQNFSPVKIDPIEKLEKIYQQVESTLDDFSDDSEKIANALAFVLHYIRGKTVEGVTLKKIDREINPKWKHKGRINFRIVGEENGKEVKIGVCVSQDSNGKSVGACIKYLTLYSDLDFTRGCLVRSKSIQKNWQVAKVYLKQLLDQQGGEWVSFKDEHIKPLLALHKVHKELDRESFTEEDFRRFIDEKHPVETNLLVCEILSDPSGQNPEEVIDEDSELERLFSEEIASASDDEITDALELLSVA
;
A
#
# COMPACT_ATOMS: atom_id res chain seq x y z
N MET A 1 3.26 -0.89 19.71
CA MET A 1 3.80 -0.90 18.34
C MET A 1 3.19 -2.11 17.66
N SER A 2 2.32 -1.92 16.68
CA SER A 2 1.74 -3.03 15.90
C SER A 2 2.86 -3.67 15.09
N ALA A 3 3.03 -5.00 15.21
CA ALA A 3 4.02 -5.72 14.42
C ALA A 3 3.66 -5.58 12.92
N SER A 4 4.63 -5.17 12.10
CA SER A 4 4.48 -5.13 10.65
C SER A 4 4.24 -6.53 10.09
N SER A 5 3.53 -6.63 8.96
CA SER A 5 3.42 -7.89 8.21
C SER A 5 4.80 -8.37 7.75
N SER A 6 4.95 -9.68 7.52
CA SER A 6 6.22 -10.24 7.04
C SER A 6 6.55 -9.71 5.64
N ILE A 7 7.84 -9.52 5.38
CA ILE A 7 8.35 -9.00 4.09
C ILE A 7 7.98 -9.96 2.96
N GLU A 8 7.96 -11.27 3.22
CA GLU A 8 7.56 -12.31 2.29
C GLU A 8 6.10 -12.14 1.83
N THR A 9 5.17 -11.93 2.77
CA THR A 9 3.75 -11.72 2.47
C THR A 9 3.56 -10.41 1.70
N LEU A 10 4.26 -9.33 2.10
CA LEU A 10 4.21 -8.07 1.38
C LEU A 10 4.75 -8.21 -0.05
N ASN A 11 5.89 -8.86 -0.23
CA ASN A 11 6.50 -9.11 -1.53
C ASN A 11 5.64 -9.99 -2.43
N GLN A 12 4.91 -10.96 -1.86
CA GLN A 12 3.96 -11.77 -2.62
C GLN A 12 2.85 -10.89 -3.20
N VAL A 13 2.21 -10.07 -2.37
CA VAL A 13 1.11 -9.20 -2.81
C VAL A 13 1.60 -8.16 -3.84
N ILE A 14 2.81 -7.62 -3.67
CA ILE A 14 3.44 -6.72 -4.65
C ILE A 14 3.65 -7.40 -6.01
N ARG A 15 3.96 -8.71 -6.06
CA ARG A 15 4.09 -9.45 -7.33
C ARG A 15 2.76 -9.69 -8.02
N GLU A 16 1.70 -9.89 -7.24
CA GLU A 16 0.38 -10.25 -7.75
C GLU A 16 -0.39 -9.04 -8.29
N CYS A 17 -0.21 -7.87 -7.67
CA CYS A 17 -1.01 -6.69 -8.00
C CYS A 17 -0.21 -5.40 -7.85
N ASN A 18 -0.12 -4.64 -8.95
CA ASN A 18 0.45 -3.30 -8.96
C ASN A 18 -0.68 -2.26 -8.82
N PRO A 19 -0.81 -1.54 -7.69
CA PRO A 19 -1.89 -0.59 -7.51
C PRO A 19 -1.82 0.58 -8.50
N PHE A 20 -0.66 0.85 -9.10
CA PHE A 20 -0.44 1.98 -9.99
C PHE A 20 -0.76 1.69 -11.48
N GLU A 21 -1.05 0.44 -11.86
CA GLU A 21 -1.05 0.02 -13.28
C GLU A 21 -2.26 0.44 -14.13
N SER A 22 -3.25 1.17 -13.60
CA SER A 22 -4.46 1.50 -14.37
C SER A 22 -5.13 2.85 -14.06
N ASN A 23 -4.65 3.59 -13.06
CA ASN A 23 -5.42 4.68 -12.43
C ASN A 23 -4.81 6.09 -12.58
N PHE A 24 -3.85 6.30 -13.48
CA PHE A 24 -3.15 7.60 -13.64
C PHE A 24 -3.86 8.63 -14.55
N ILE A 25 -4.93 8.25 -15.26
CA ILE A 25 -5.72 9.16 -16.10
C ILE A 25 -7.14 9.26 -15.54
N VAL A 26 -7.45 10.42 -14.94
CA VAL A 26 -8.84 10.78 -14.63
C VAL A 26 -9.57 10.96 -15.96
N LYS A 27 -10.45 10.01 -16.30
CA LYS A 27 -11.31 10.10 -17.48
C LYS A 27 -12.54 10.95 -17.14
N SER A 28 -13.24 11.42 -18.16
CA SER A 28 -14.44 12.26 -18.02
C SER A 28 -15.54 11.66 -17.13
N HIS A 29 -15.67 10.33 -17.08
CA HIS A 29 -16.60 9.65 -16.18
C HIS A 29 -16.14 9.67 -14.72
N HIS A 30 -14.84 9.58 -14.44
CA HIS A 30 -14.29 9.59 -13.08
C HIS A 30 -14.59 10.90 -12.31
N VAL A 31 -14.84 12.03 -13.00
CA VAL A 31 -15.31 13.27 -12.36
C VAL A 31 -16.66 13.07 -11.65
N TRP A 32 -17.45 12.10 -12.12
CA TRP A 32 -18.78 11.78 -11.62
C TRP A 32 -18.86 10.53 -10.74
N ASP A 33 -17.84 9.66 -10.78
CA ASP A 33 -17.83 8.36 -10.11
C ASP A 33 -17.46 8.51 -8.62
N GLU A 34 -17.91 7.57 -7.78
CA GLU A 34 -17.69 7.64 -6.33
C GLU A 34 -16.28 7.23 -5.89
N ASP A 35 -15.54 6.54 -6.76
CA ASP A 35 -14.16 6.08 -6.53
C ASP A 35 -13.14 7.20 -6.79
N PHE A 36 -13.36 8.38 -6.19
CA PHE A 36 -12.47 9.52 -6.30
C PHE A 36 -11.40 9.48 -5.21
N LEU A 37 -10.18 9.13 -5.60
CA LEU A 37 -8.99 9.25 -4.76
C LEU A 37 -8.56 10.72 -4.67
N ASP A 38 -9.07 11.42 -3.66
CA ASP A 38 -8.67 12.79 -3.34
C ASP A 38 -7.48 12.81 -2.39
N LEU A 39 -6.47 13.63 -2.70
CA LEU A 39 -5.46 14.06 -1.74
C LEU A 39 -5.75 15.51 -1.36
N PRO A 40 -6.46 15.79 -0.25
CA PRO A 40 -7.04 17.12 0.02
C PRO A 40 -6.03 18.27 0.02
N CYS A 41 -4.79 18.02 0.44
CA CYS A 41 -3.73 19.04 0.45
C CYS A 41 -3.26 19.45 -0.95
N LEU A 42 -3.35 18.56 -1.93
CA LEU A 42 -2.83 18.80 -3.28
C LEU A 42 -3.71 19.81 -4.01
N HIS A 43 -3.13 20.95 -4.39
CA HIS A 43 -3.86 22.07 -5.01
C HIS A 43 -5.07 22.53 -4.19
N ALA A 44 -5.04 22.38 -2.86
CA ALA A 44 -6.13 22.80 -1.97
C ALA A 44 -6.55 24.25 -2.25
N HIS A 45 -5.57 25.14 -2.44
CA HIS A 45 -5.77 26.56 -2.75
C HIS A 45 -6.65 26.81 -3.97
N ALA A 46 -6.61 25.91 -4.97
CA ALA A 46 -7.38 26.04 -6.20
C ALA A 46 -8.85 25.69 -5.97
N SER A 47 -9.11 24.52 -5.37
CA SER A 47 -10.46 24.08 -5.03
C SER A 47 -11.12 24.99 -3.99
N GLU A 48 -10.40 25.33 -2.92
CA GLU A 48 -10.90 26.17 -1.83
C GLU A 48 -11.26 27.57 -2.33
N THR A 49 -10.43 28.17 -3.20
CA THR A 49 -10.75 29.47 -3.80
C THR A 49 -12.10 29.45 -4.54
N ILE A 50 -12.37 28.39 -5.31
CA ILE A 50 -13.61 28.27 -6.09
C ILE A 50 -14.80 28.00 -5.16
N LEU A 51 -14.64 27.08 -4.21
CA LEU A 51 -15.69 26.71 -3.25
C LEU A 51 -16.04 27.88 -2.32
N GLU A 52 -15.06 28.63 -1.83
CA GLU A 52 -15.31 29.87 -1.07
C GLU A 52 -16.14 30.87 -1.87
N ALA A 53 -15.92 30.97 -3.18
CA ALA A 53 -16.72 31.83 -4.03
C ALA A 53 -18.17 31.34 -4.14
N VAL A 54 -18.40 30.02 -4.18
CA VAL A 54 -19.75 29.43 -4.12
C VAL A 54 -20.44 29.85 -2.83
N THR A 55 -19.80 29.63 -1.69
CA THR A 55 -20.35 29.97 -0.37
C THR A 55 -20.61 31.47 -0.23
N LYS A 56 -19.73 32.33 -0.77
CA LYS A 56 -19.90 33.80 -0.76
C LYS A 56 -21.05 34.26 -1.68
N ILE A 57 -21.27 33.59 -2.83
CA ILE A 57 -22.43 33.86 -3.72
C ILE A 57 -23.72 33.44 -3.01
N ASN A 58 -23.77 32.24 -2.43
CA ASN A 58 -24.94 31.72 -1.73
C ASN A 58 -25.34 32.57 -0.52
N SER A 59 -24.35 33.08 0.23
CA SER A 59 -24.58 33.97 1.38
C SER A 59 -24.86 35.44 1.00
N GLY A 60 -24.86 35.79 -0.28
CA GLY A 60 -25.11 37.16 -0.76
C GLY A 60 -24.00 38.16 -0.40
N LYS A 61 -22.81 37.68 -0.01
CA LYS A 61 -21.68 38.52 0.44
C LYS A 61 -20.83 39.10 -0.70
N LEU A 62 -21.00 38.59 -1.92
CA LEU A 62 -20.31 39.10 -3.11
C LEU A 62 -21.13 40.18 -3.82
N LYS A 63 -20.46 41.28 -4.20
CA LYS A 63 -21.07 42.35 -5.02
C LYS A 63 -21.43 41.86 -6.44
N SER A 64 -20.55 41.06 -7.04
CA SER A 64 -20.83 40.35 -8.30
C SER A 64 -21.39 38.98 -7.98
N LYS A 65 -22.59 38.68 -8.50
CA LYS A 65 -23.24 37.38 -8.30
C LYS A 65 -22.69 36.28 -9.20
N THR A 66 -21.85 36.65 -10.17
CA THR A 66 -21.21 35.73 -11.12
C THR A 66 -19.69 35.92 -11.06
N SER A 67 -18.92 34.84 -11.17
CA SER A 67 -17.45 34.86 -11.12
C SER A 67 -16.85 33.82 -12.07
N GLY A 68 -15.79 34.22 -12.80
CA GLY A 68 -15.02 33.34 -13.66
C GLY A 68 -13.62 33.04 -13.11
N PHE A 69 -13.21 31.78 -13.20
CA PHE A 69 -11.91 31.29 -12.77
C PHE A 69 -11.20 30.59 -13.93
N ALA A 70 -9.94 30.94 -14.19
CA ALA A 70 -9.09 30.21 -15.11
C ALA A 70 -8.08 29.37 -14.32
N VAL A 71 -8.21 28.04 -14.38
CA VAL A 71 -7.28 27.08 -13.78
C VAL A 71 -6.20 26.73 -14.79
N LEU A 72 -4.99 27.21 -14.55
CA LEU A 72 -3.86 27.15 -15.47
C LEU A 72 -2.84 26.12 -14.98
N ALA A 73 -2.64 25.06 -15.76
CA ALA A 73 -1.61 24.06 -15.44
C ALA A 73 -1.22 23.21 -16.65
N PRO A 74 0.05 22.78 -16.78
CA PRO A 74 0.48 21.80 -17.77
C PRO A 74 -0.31 20.48 -17.74
N LYS A 75 -0.08 19.65 -18.77
CA LYS A 75 -0.63 18.29 -18.84
C LYS A 75 -0.18 17.47 -17.63
N GLY A 76 -1.10 16.72 -17.02
CA GLY A 76 -0.76 15.79 -15.94
C GLY A 76 -0.61 16.39 -14.53
N VAL A 77 -0.77 17.71 -14.36
CA VAL A 77 -0.63 18.39 -13.06
C VAL A 77 -1.85 18.25 -12.13
N GLY A 78 -3.02 17.89 -12.68
CA GLY A 78 -4.23 17.62 -11.88
C GLY A 78 -5.41 18.57 -12.07
N LYS A 79 -5.55 19.23 -13.24
CA LYS A 79 -6.70 20.11 -13.53
C LYS A 79 -8.06 19.40 -13.33
N THR A 80 -8.26 18.28 -14.00
CA THR A 80 -9.48 17.46 -13.90
C THR A 80 -9.71 16.93 -12.48
N HIS A 81 -8.63 16.69 -11.72
CA HIS A 81 -8.71 16.27 -10.31
C HIS A 81 -9.29 17.38 -9.42
N VAL A 82 -8.85 18.63 -9.60
CA VAL A 82 -9.43 19.79 -8.91
C VAL A 82 -10.93 19.94 -9.25
N LEU A 83 -11.31 19.76 -10.52
CA LEU A 83 -12.73 19.81 -10.92
C LEU A 83 -13.56 18.68 -10.29
N SER A 84 -13.00 17.47 -10.22
CA SER A 84 -13.61 16.34 -9.52
C SER A 84 -13.78 16.62 -8.03
N ARG A 85 -12.79 17.21 -7.35
CA ARG A 85 -12.91 17.61 -5.94
C ARG A 85 -14.05 18.61 -5.73
N ILE A 86 -14.14 19.64 -6.57
CA ILE A 86 -15.23 20.62 -6.51
C ILE A 86 -16.57 19.90 -6.66
N ARG A 87 -16.70 18.99 -7.63
CA ARG A 87 -17.91 18.20 -7.83
C ARG A 87 -18.31 17.41 -6.57
N HIS A 88 -17.38 16.68 -5.97
CA HIS A 88 -17.64 15.86 -4.80
C HIS A 88 -18.03 16.70 -3.58
N HIS A 89 -17.36 17.83 -3.39
CA HIS A 89 -17.72 18.78 -2.33
C HIS A 89 -19.14 19.34 -2.51
N LEU A 90 -19.53 19.71 -3.73
CA LEU A 90 -20.89 20.20 -4.02
C LEU A 90 -21.94 19.10 -3.83
N LYS A 91 -21.62 17.84 -4.17
CA LYS A 91 -22.48 16.68 -3.88
C LYS A 91 -22.67 16.51 -2.37
N GLN A 92 -21.62 16.65 -1.57
CA GLN A 92 -21.71 16.45 -0.12
C GLN A 92 -22.45 17.59 0.60
N THR A 93 -22.25 18.83 0.17
CA THR A 93 -22.75 20.03 0.87
C THR A 93 -24.09 20.55 0.34
N GLY A 94 -24.43 20.25 -0.91
CA GLY A 94 -25.62 20.81 -1.57
C GLY A 94 -25.50 22.30 -1.93
N GLU A 95 -24.31 22.89 -1.85
CA GLU A 95 -24.09 24.32 -2.10
C GLU A 95 -24.20 24.73 -3.58
N GLY A 96 -24.26 23.78 -4.51
CA GLY A 96 -24.32 24.09 -5.93
C GLY A 96 -24.61 22.89 -6.82
N PHE A 97 -25.02 23.18 -8.05
CA PHE A 97 -25.13 22.17 -9.09
C PHE A 97 -23.91 22.22 -9.99
N PHE A 98 -23.31 21.05 -10.20
CA PHE A 98 -22.12 20.92 -11.02
C PHE A 98 -22.49 20.58 -12.46
N ILE A 99 -21.90 21.33 -13.39
CA ILE A 99 -22.08 21.21 -14.83
C ILE A 99 -20.70 21.09 -15.45
N TYR A 100 -20.48 20.04 -16.24
CA TYR A 100 -19.15 19.71 -16.77
C TYR A 100 -19.20 19.45 -18.27
N MET A 101 -18.29 20.09 -19.00
CA MET A 101 -18.08 19.90 -20.42
C MET A 101 -16.60 19.65 -20.69
N CYS A 102 -16.30 18.52 -21.33
CA CYS A 102 -14.95 18.14 -21.74
C CYS A 102 -14.90 17.56 -23.17
N GLU A 103 -16.06 17.30 -23.78
CA GLU A 103 -16.17 16.77 -25.14
C GLU A 103 -16.63 17.89 -26.09
N TYR A 104 -15.80 18.16 -27.09
CA TYR A 104 -16.01 19.20 -28.09
C TYR A 104 -15.98 18.51 -29.46
N GLY A 105 -17.15 18.10 -29.95
CA GLY A 105 -17.31 17.51 -31.27
C GLY A 105 -17.19 18.58 -32.36
N ASN A 106 -18.25 18.80 -33.13
CA ASN A 106 -18.29 19.87 -34.13
C ASN A 106 -18.40 21.27 -33.48
N LEU A 107 -17.36 22.09 -33.58
CA LEU A 107 -17.28 23.44 -33.02
C LEU A 107 -18.38 24.39 -33.54
N SER A 108 -18.87 24.22 -34.77
CA SER A 108 -19.99 24.99 -35.32
C SER A 108 -21.33 24.72 -34.60
N SER A 109 -21.41 23.64 -33.82
CA SER A 109 -22.59 23.26 -33.02
C SER A 109 -22.35 23.35 -31.52
N ILE A 110 -21.35 24.13 -31.08
CA ILE A 110 -20.88 24.15 -29.69
C ILE A 110 -21.99 24.47 -28.69
N ARG A 111 -22.91 25.37 -29.02
CA ARG A 111 -24.05 25.72 -28.15
C ARG A 111 -24.97 24.53 -27.94
N HIS A 112 -25.24 23.76 -28.99
CA HIS A 112 -26.03 22.55 -28.88
C HIS A 112 -25.33 21.49 -28.03
N GLN A 113 -24.02 21.32 -28.19
CA GLN A 113 -23.22 20.40 -27.36
C GLN A 113 -23.17 20.85 -25.90
N PHE A 114 -23.12 22.15 -25.62
CA PHE A 114 -23.21 22.67 -24.27
C PHE A 114 -24.59 22.41 -23.65
N LEU A 115 -25.69 22.61 -24.39
CA LEU A 115 -27.03 22.27 -23.91
C LEU A 115 -27.15 20.76 -23.58
N GLN A 116 -26.59 19.90 -24.43
CA GLN A 116 -26.52 18.46 -24.16
C GLN A 116 -25.71 18.16 -22.90
N SER A 117 -24.52 18.75 -22.77
CA SER A 117 -23.63 18.57 -21.61
C SER A 117 -24.28 19.06 -20.31
N LEU A 118 -25.00 20.19 -20.37
CA LEU A 118 -25.82 20.72 -19.28
C LEU A 118 -26.90 19.71 -18.86
N ALA A 119 -27.68 19.21 -19.83
CA ALA A 119 -28.75 18.26 -19.53
C ALA A 119 -28.23 16.92 -18.99
N PHE A 120 -27.10 16.42 -19.49
CA PHE A 120 -26.50 15.18 -18.98
C PHE A 120 -25.77 15.37 -17.65
N SER A 121 -25.17 16.54 -17.40
CA SER A 121 -24.61 16.87 -16.08
C SER A 121 -25.71 16.87 -15.02
N LEU A 122 -26.87 17.44 -15.33
CA LEU A 122 -28.01 17.48 -14.40
C LEU A 122 -28.69 16.11 -14.20
N LYS A 123 -28.44 15.14 -15.09
CA LYS A 123 -28.84 13.73 -14.89
C LYS A 123 -28.01 13.04 -13.79
N LYS A 124 -26.82 13.54 -13.46
CA LYS A 124 -25.96 12.94 -12.43
C LYS A 124 -26.51 13.18 -11.03
N LEU A 125 -26.12 12.35 -10.07
CA LEU A 125 -26.64 12.37 -8.69
C LEU A 125 -26.25 13.66 -7.95
N GLY A 126 -27.21 14.45 -7.49
CA GLY A 126 -26.97 15.62 -6.66
C GLY A 126 -26.72 15.26 -5.19
N SER A 127 -26.94 16.25 -4.33
CA SER A 127 -26.67 16.17 -2.89
C SER A 127 -27.68 15.36 -2.09
N GLN A 128 -28.87 15.17 -2.64
CA GLN A 128 -29.97 14.48 -1.96
C GLN A 128 -30.14 13.02 -2.43
N GLY A 129 -29.10 12.45 -3.06
CA GLY A 129 -29.10 11.06 -3.51
C GLY A 129 -30.01 10.78 -4.71
N VAL A 130 -30.47 11.82 -5.41
CA VAL A 130 -31.28 11.74 -6.65
C VAL A 130 -30.62 12.54 -7.76
N MET A 131 -31.14 12.52 -8.99
CA MET A 131 -30.58 13.35 -10.06
C MET A 131 -30.70 14.85 -9.72
N GLN A 132 -29.71 15.69 -10.09
CA GLN A 132 -29.80 17.16 -9.92
C GLN A 132 -31.06 17.72 -10.61
N TRP A 133 -31.50 17.11 -11.72
CA TRP A 133 -32.80 17.41 -12.35
C TRP A 133 -34.00 17.24 -11.42
N GLN A 134 -34.00 16.18 -10.61
CA GLN A 134 -35.07 15.87 -9.69
C GLN A 134 -35.03 16.78 -8.45
N GLU A 135 -33.84 17.19 -8.02
CA GLU A 135 -33.68 18.24 -7.00
C GLU A 135 -34.27 19.56 -7.50
N LEU A 136 -33.95 19.97 -8.73
CA LEU A 136 -34.54 21.15 -9.35
C LEU A 136 -36.05 21.04 -9.49
N ALA A 137 -36.55 19.91 -9.99
CA ALA A 137 -37.98 19.67 -10.17
C ALA A 137 -38.73 19.72 -8.84
N THR A 138 -38.14 19.17 -7.77
CA THR A 138 -38.69 19.22 -6.42
C THR A 138 -38.71 20.65 -5.90
N ALA A 139 -37.64 21.42 -6.07
CA ALA A 139 -37.58 22.82 -5.67
C ALA A 139 -38.65 23.67 -6.38
N LEU A 140 -38.83 23.47 -7.70
CA LEU A 140 -39.89 24.14 -8.46
C LEU A 140 -41.28 23.71 -7.98
N ALA A 141 -41.51 22.40 -7.81
CA ALA A 141 -42.77 21.86 -7.35
C ALA A 141 -43.14 22.40 -5.95
N ASN A 142 -42.17 22.44 -5.04
CA ASN A 142 -42.30 23.00 -3.69
C ASN A 142 -42.68 24.48 -3.73
N LYS A 143 -42.00 25.29 -4.55
CA LYS A 143 -42.32 26.71 -4.76
C LYS A 143 -43.74 26.90 -5.32
N GLY A 144 -44.15 26.09 -6.29
CA GLY A 144 -45.49 26.14 -6.89
C GLY A 144 -46.60 25.68 -5.94
N MET A 145 -46.33 24.71 -5.07
CA MET A 145 -47.31 24.18 -4.11
C MET A 145 -47.32 24.88 -2.75
N GLY A 146 -46.27 25.64 -2.41
CA GLY A 146 -46.05 26.18 -1.07
C GLY A 146 -45.84 25.08 -0.02
N LYS A 147 -45.08 24.04 -0.37
CA LYS A 147 -44.77 22.89 0.49
C LYS A 147 -43.28 22.56 0.40
N ASP A 148 -42.74 21.86 1.39
CA ASP A 148 -41.33 21.46 1.43
C ASP A 148 -41.19 19.94 1.45
N PHE A 149 -41.41 19.30 0.30
CA PHE A 149 -41.13 17.88 0.14
C PHE A 149 -39.64 17.63 -0.11
N ALA A 150 -39.13 16.53 0.45
CA ALA A 150 -37.85 16.00 0.01
C ALA A 150 -37.97 15.36 -1.39
N PRO A 151 -36.92 15.36 -2.22
CA PRO A 151 -36.95 14.80 -3.57
C PRO A 151 -37.39 13.35 -3.63
N GLN A 152 -36.84 12.46 -2.78
CA GLN A 152 -37.28 11.05 -2.70
C GLN A 152 -38.80 10.93 -2.47
N GLN A 153 -39.33 11.71 -1.52
CA GLN A 153 -40.75 11.67 -1.18
C GLN A 153 -41.62 12.08 -2.37
N LEU A 154 -41.17 13.08 -3.14
CA LEU A 154 -41.90 13.53 -4.31
C LEU A 154 -41.84 12.51 -5.44
N ILE A 155 -40.66 11.94 -5.71
CA ILE A 155 -40.45 10.89 -6.74
C ILE A 155 -41.32 9.67 -6.46
N GLU A 156 -41.38 9.19 -5.21
CA GLU A 156 -42.19 8.03 -4.83
C GLU A 156 -43.70 8.28 -4.97
N ARG A 157 -44.15 9.51 -4.68
CA ARG A 157 -45.56 9.88 -4.75
C ARG A 157 -46.02 10.30 -6.14
N PHE A 158 -45.09 10.70 -7.02
CA PHE A 158 -45.40 11.24 -8.33
C PHE A 158 -46.22 10.30 -9.23
N PRO A 159 -45.89 9.00 -9.33
CA PRO A 159 -46.67 8.05 -10.13
C PRO A 159 -48.12 7.94 -9.66
N GLN A 160 -48.35 7.93 -8.34
CA GLN A 160 -49.69 7.86 -7.76
C GLN A 160 -50.48 9.16 -8.03
N ALA A 161 -49.80 10.32 -7.98
CA ALA A 161 -50.40 11.60 -8.30
C ALA A 161 -50.81 11.68 -9.78
N LEU A 162 -49.97 11.18 -10.69
CA LEU A 162 -50.26 11.09 -12.13
C LEU A 162 -51.42 10.13 -12.42
N ALA A 163 -51.47 8.97 -11.77
CA ALA A 163 -52.55 8.01 -11.95
C ALA A 163 -53.91 8.57 -11.52
N ARG A 164 -53.94 9.39 -10.45
CA ARG A 164 -55.16 10.06 -9.98
C ARG A 164 -55.53 11.29 -10.81
N ASN A 165 -54.54 11.99 -11.36
CA ASN A 165 -54.73 13.18 -12.16
C ASN A 165 -53.71 13.22 -13.31
N PRO A 166 -54.10 12.78 -14.52
CA PRO A 166 -53.22 12.81 -15.69
C PRO A 166 -52.74 14.23 -16.07
N GLN A 167 -53.44 15.28 -15.64
CA GLN A 167 -53.07 16.68 -15.88
C GLN A 167 -52.22 17.28 -14.73
N ALA A 168 -51.76 16.47 -13.76
CA ALA A 168 -51.03 16.96 -12.60
C ALA A 168 -49.79 17.79 -12.98
N VAL A 169 -49.03 17.36 -14.00
CA VAL A 169 -47.83 18.07 -14.47
C VAL A 169 -48.20 19.44 -15.06
N THR A 170 -49.24 19.52 -15.88
CA THR A 170 -49.70 20.79 -16.48
C THR A 170 -50.21 21.76 -15.41
N GLN A 171 -51.01 21.27 -14.45
CA GLN A 171 -51.50 22.09 -13.34
C GLN A 171 -50.37 22.57 -12.44
N LEU A 172 -49.38 21.72 -12.16
CA LEU A 172 -48.21 22.09 -11.38
C LEU A 172 -47.35 23.11 -12.14
N THR A 173 -47.15 22.92 -13.44
CA THR A 173 -46.44 23.89 -14.30
C THR A 173 -47.10 25.26 -14.22
N GLN A 174 -48.43 25.35 -14.33
CA GLN A 174 -49.15 26.62 -14.19
C GLN A 174 -48.92 27.29 -12.82
N LYS A 175 -48.95 26.50 -11.73
CA LYS A 175 -48.68 27.02 -10.38
C LYS A 175 -47.24 27.53 -10.23
N VAL A 176 -46.26 26.85 -10.84
CA VAL A 176 -44.87 27.31 -10.85
C VAL A 176 -44.74 28.63 -11.62
N LEU A 177 -45.34 28.73 -12.81
CA LEU A 177 -45.31 29.94 -13.64
C LEU A 177 -45.98 31.13 -12.95
N GLN A 178 -47.06 30.91 -12.20
CA GLN A 178 -47.69 31.96 -11.38
C GLN A 178 -46.75 32.51 -10.29
N LYS A 179 -45.81 31.70 -9.80
CA LYS A 179 -44.84 32.07 -8.75
C LYS A 179 -43.48 32.51 -9.29
N CYS A 180 -43.22 32.27 -10.57
CA CYS A 180 -41.99 32.59 -11.28
C CYS A 180 -42.35 33.20 -12.66
N PRO A 181 -42.85 34.46 -12.69
CA PRO A 181 -43.31 35.08 -13.94
C PRO A 181 -42.17 35.38 -14.91
N GLU A 182 -40.92 35.40 -14.44
CA GLU A 182 -39.69 35.52 -15.23
C GLU A 182 -39.38 34.34 -16.17
N ILE A 183 -40.20 33.28 -16.17
CA ILE A 183 -39.99 32.07 -16.98
C ILE A 183 -40.65 32.26 -18.34
N ASP A 184 -39.85 32.47 -19.38
CA ASP A 184 -40.32 32.70 -20.76
C ASP A 184 -40.93 31.44 -21.41
N ASN A 185 -40.19 30.32 -21.43
CA ASN A 185 -40.67 29.05 -21.99
C ASN A 185 -41.31 28.13 -20.91
N PRO A 186 -42.64 27.90 -20.93
CA PRO A 186 -43.32 27.04 -19.97
C PRO A 186 -42.98 25.54 -20.16
N TYR A 187 -42.55 25.13 -21.35
CA TYR A 187 -42.25 23.73 -21.65
C TYR A 187 -40.95 23.26 -20.98
N ILE A 188 -40.01 24.16 -20.69
CA ILE A 188 -38.80 23.83 -19.90
C ILE A 188 -39.20 23.39 -18.49
N VAL A 189 -40.06 24.17 -17.82
CA VAL A 189 -40.57 23.80 -16.48
C VAL A 189 -41.32 22.47 -16.54
N LYS A 190 -42.18 22.30 -17.56
CA LYS A 190 -42.93 21.06 -17.75
C LYS A 190 -42.00 19.85 -17.91
N ALA A 191 -40.98 19.95 -18.76
CA ALA A 191 -40.00 18.90 -18.97
C ALA A 191 -39.19 18.61 -17.69
N ILE A 192 -38.77 19.64 -16.95
CA ILE A 192 -38.10 19.45 -15.66
C ILE A 192 -39.00 18.69 -14.68
N LEU A 193 -40.28 19.06 -14.56
CA LEU A 193 -41.23 18.37 -13.67
C LEU A 193 -41.46 16.90 -14.08
N TRP A 194 -41.43 16.59 -15.38
CA TRP A 194 -41.50 15.22 -15.86
C TRP A 194 -40.33 14.33 -15.39
N THR A 195 -39.20 14.90 -14.98
CA THR A 195 -38.06 14.12 -14.43
C THR A 195 -38.38 13.47 -13.08
N LEU A 196 -39.43 13.91 -12.39
CA LEU A 196 -39.92 13.27 -11.16
C LEU A 196 -40.54 11.89 -11.43
N SER A 197 -41.00 11.63 -12.67
CA SER A 197 -41.51 10.33 -13.08
C SER A 197 -40.39 9.47 -13.63
N GLN A 198 -40.03 8.38 -12.95
CA GLN A 198 -38.99 7.44 -13.43
C GLN A 198 -39.22 6.95 -14.87
N ALA A 199 -40.47 6.67 -15.25
CA ALA A 199 -40.82 6.21 -16.60
C ALA A 199 -40.64 7.27 -17.70
N HIS A 200 -40.74 8.56 -17.36
CA HIS A 200 -40.72 9.67 -18.33
C HIS A 200 -39.43 10.48 -18.29
N ALA A 201 -38.65 10.37 -17.21
CA ALA A 201 -37.42 11.11 -17.01
C ALA A 201 -36.41 10.97 -18.17
N PRO A 202 -36.16 9.78 -18.75
CA PRO A 202 -35.24 9.67 -19.90
C PRO A 202 -35.68 10.50 -21.11
N PHE A 203 -36.98 10.55 -21.39
CA PHE A 203 -37.53 11.32 -22.52
C PHE A 203 -37.52 12.82 -22.23
N ALA A 204 -37.86 13.21 -21.00
CA ALA A 204 -37.76 14.61 -20.56
C ALA A 204 -36.33 15.14 -20.69
N ILE A 205 -35.34 14.37 -20.25
CA ILE A 205 -33.92 14.74 -20.32
C ILE A 205 -33.46 14.83 -21.78
N ASN A 206 -33.88 13.92 -22.65
CA ASN A 206 -33.58 13.99 -24.09
C ASN A 206 -34.15 15.26 -24.73
N TRP A 207 -35.39 15.62 -24.40
CA TRP A 207 -36.00 16.87 -24.89
C TRP A 207 -35.28 18.11 -24.35
N LEU A 208 -34.93 18.13 -23.05
CA LEU A 208 -34.13 19.20 -22.44
C LEU A 208 -32.72 19.31 -23.05
N ALA A 209 -32.16 18.21 -23.56
CA ALA A 209 -30.91 18.18 -24.32
C ALA A 209 -31.07 18.65 -25.78
N GLY A 210 -32.29 19.04 -26.19
CA GLY A 210 -32.61 19.46 -27.55
C GLY A 210 -32.67 18.32 -28.56
N ARG A 211 -32.95 17.09 -28.12
CA ARG A 211 -33.18 15.93 -29.00
C ARG A 211 -34.67 15.79 -29.33
N GLU A 212 -34.94 15.33 -30.55
CA GLU A 212 -36.30 15.03 -30.99
C GLU A 212 -36.86 13.83 -30.21
N LEU A 213 -38.15 13.89 -29.86
CA LEU A 213 -38.90 12.78 -29.28
C LEU A 213 -39.76 12.14 -30.37
N SER A 214 -40.22 10.91 -30.13
CA SER A 214 -41.29 10.36 -30.98
C SER A 214 -42.59 11.16 -30.77
N GLU A 215 -43.39 11.31 -31.83
CA GLU A 215 -44.68 12.02 -31.76
C GLU A 215 -45.58 11.52 -30.61
N ALA A 216 -45.59 10.19 -30.39
CA ALA A 216 -46.34 9.58 -29.30
C ALA A 216 -45.85 10.03 -27.91
N GLN A 217 -44.54 10.15 -27.71
CA GLN A 217 -43.94 10.61 -26.46
C GLN A 217 -44.14 12.11 -26.25
N ALA A 218 -43.91 12.92 -27.28
CA ALA A 218 -44.10 14.36 -27.25
C ALA A 218 -45.56 14.71 -26.89
N LYS A 219 -46.52 14.05 -27.55
CA LYS A 219 -47.96 14.23 -27.27
C LYS A 219 -48.36 13.76 -25.87
N MET A 220 -47.82 12.62 -25.41
CA MET A 220 -48.10 12.10 -24.06
C MET A 220 -47.58 13.05 -22.97
N MET A 221 -46.43 13.68 -23.19
CA MET A 221 -45.81 14.60 -22.22
C MET A 221 -46.24 16.06 -22.43
N ASP A 222 -47.05 16.34 -23.45
CA ASP A 222 -47.49 17.68 -23.85
C ASP A 222 -46.31 18.64 -24.05
N LEU A 223 -45.28 18.13 -24.74
CA LEU A 223 -44.07 18.86 -25.12
C LEU A 223 -44.07 19.10 -26.64
N PRO A 224 -43.67 20.29 -27.11
CA PRO A 224 -43.64 20.60 -28.53
C PRO A 224 -42.50 19.88 -29.24
N ASP A 225 -42.68 19.65 -30.54
CA ASP A 225 -41.59 19.22 -31.41
C ASP A 225 -40.56 20.35 -31.55
N VAL A 226 -39.28 19.97 -31.53
CA VAL A 226 -38.18 20.93 -31.69
C VAL A 226 -38.16 21.36 -33.17
N SER A 227 -38.48 22.63 -33.44
CA SER A 227 -38.54 23.14 -34.82
C SER A 227 -37.13 23.26 -35.43
N LYS A 228 -37.01 22.98 -36.74
CA LYS A 228 -35.70 23.05 -37.43
C LYS A 228 -35.29 24.48 -37.83
N GLU A 229 -36.25 25.40 -37.94
CA GLU A 229 -36.02 26.74 -38.53
C GLU A 229 -35.45 27.79 -37.56
N ASN A 230 -35.52 27.60 -36.23
CA ASN A 230 -35.02 28.57 -35.22
C ASN A 230 -34.10 27.96 -34.15
N ARG A 231 -33.43 26.85 -34.47
CA ARG A 231 -32.73 25.98 -33.51
C ARG A 231 -31.66 26.68 -32.67
N GLU A 232 -30.84 27.57 -33.24
CA GLU A 232 -29.75 28.28 -32.55
C GLU A 232 -30.26 29.26 -31.46
N THR A 233 -31.24 30.07 -31.82
CA THR A 233 -31.85 31.07 -30.92
C THR A 233 -32.59 30.37 -29.78
N GLU A 234 -33.34 29.32 -30.10
CA GLU A 234 -34.03 28.49 -29.10
C GLU A 234 -33.04 27.80 -28.15
N VAL A 235 -31.93 27.24 -28.65
CA VAL A 235 -30.90 26.62 -27.81
C VAL A 235 -30.30 27.63 -26.82
N SER A 236 -29.97 28.84 -27.29
CA SER A 236 -29.39 29.88 -26.44
C SER A 236 -30.36 30.36 -25.34
N SER A 237 -31.64 30.49 -25.71
CA SER A 237 -32.72 30.81 -24.76
C SER A 237 -32.89 29.68 -23.73
N ASN A 238 -32.94 28.43 -24.18
CA ASN A 238 -33.10 27.25 -23.31
C ASN A 238 -31.94 27.12 -22.31
N ILE A 239 -30.69 27.29 -22.74
CA ILE A 239 -29.51 27.30 -21.86
C ILE A 239 -29.69 28.35 -20.77
N SER A 240 -29.95 29.59 -21.16
CA SER A 240 -30.07 30.72 -20.24
C SER A 240 -31.19 30.49 -19.24
N GLN A 241 -32.33 29.98 -19.70
CA GLN A 241 -33.48 29.74 -18.84
C GLN A 241 -33.24 28.59 -17.87
N ILE A 242 -32.63 27.47 -18.29
CA ILE A 242 -32.28 26.36 -17.38
C ILE A 242 -31.29 26.86 -16.31
N LEU A 243 -30.24 27.58 -16.71
CA LEU A 243 -29.25 28.10 -15.78
C LEU A 243 -29.85 29.11 -14.79
N ASN A 244 -30.78 29.94 -15.24
CA ASN A 244 -31.50 30.87 -14.36
C ASN A 244 -32.45 30.14 -13.39
N LEU A 245 -33.11 29.07 -13.82
CA LEU A 245 -33.90 28.22 -12.92
C LEU A 245 -33.05 27.59 -11.82
N ILE A 246 -31.87 27.09 -12.18
CA ILE A 246 -30.89 26.60 -11.19
C ILE A 246 -30.49 27.74 -10.25
N SER A 247 -30.18 28.91 -10.82
CA SER A 247 -29.81 30.14 -10.10
C SER A 247 -30.88 30.67 -9.14
N TYR A 248 -32.14 30.23 -9.22
CA TYR A 248 -33.13 30.55 -8.18
C TYR A 248 -33.05 29.59 -7.00
N HIS A 249 -32.59 28.36 -7.23
CA HIS A 249 -32.53 27.32 -6.21
C HIS A 249 -31.15 27.26 -5.54
N THR A 250 -30.08 27.10 -6.32
CA THR A 250 -28.69 26.98 -5.86
C THR A 250 -27.74 27.71 -6.81
N THR A 251 -26.43 27.58 -6.62
CA THR A 251 -25.42 28.18 -7.52
C THR A 251 -25.00 27.19 -8.60
N PRO A 252 -25.15 27.51 -9.90
CA PRO A 252 -24.57 26.69 -10.97
C PRO A 252 -23.05 26.88 -11.01
N VAL A 253 -22.32 25.77 -11.02
CA VAL A 253 -20.86 25.73 -11.19
C VAL A 253 -20.55 25.03 -12.51
N ILE A 254 -20.13 25.80 -13.50
CA ILE A 254 -19.96 25.38 -14.89
C ILE A 254 -18.47 25.24 -15.18
N CYS A 255 -18.02 24.03 -15.51
CA CYS A 255 -16.63 23.70 -15.74
C CYS A 255 -16.40 23.31 -17.21
N PHE A 256 -15.51 24.02 -17.88
CA PHE A 256 -14.99 23.70 -19.20
C PHE A 256 -13.56 23.15 -19.06
N ASP A 257 -13.37 21.86 -19.33
CA ASP A 257 -12.07 21.18 -19.28
C ASP A 257 -11.58 20.82 -20.68
N GLU A 258 -10.33 20.37 -20.80
CA GLU A 258 -9.71 19.90 -22.07
C GLU A 258 -9.81 20.90 -23.24
N LEU A 259 -9.63 22.19 -22.95
CA LEU A 259 -9.69 23.25 -23.97
C LEU A 259 -8.46 23.33 -24.88
N ASP A 260 -7.37 22.66 -24.49
CA ASP A 260 -6.07 22.66 -25.16
C ASP A 260 -6.00 21.75 -26.42
N GLY A 261 -7.15 21.54 -27.08
CA GLY A 261 -7.25 20.74 -28.30
C GLY A 261 -6.72 21.51 -29.51
N THR A 262 -6.14 20.78 -30.47
CA THR A 262 -5.56 21.38 -31.69
C THR A 262 -6.55 21.48 -32.83
N GLU A 263 -7.82 21.10 -32.65
CA GLU A 263 -8.81 21.20 -33.72
C GLU A 263 -9.20 22.66 -33.97
N LEU A 264 -9.33 22.99 -35.26
CA LEU A 264 -9.86 24.24 -35.73
C LEU A 264 -11.29 24.04 -36.21
N ALA A 265 -12.11 25.08 -36.09
CA ALA A 265 -13.43 25.09 -36.69
C ALA A 265 -13.31 25.09 -38.22
N ASP A 266 -14.27 24.41 -38.87
CA ASP A 266 -14.29 24.15 -40.31
C ASP A 266 -14.10 25.45 -41.10
N GLU A 267 -13.13 25.48 -42.02
CA GLU A 267 -12.87 26.66 -42.87
C GLU A 267 -14.07 27.03 -43.74
N ALA A 268 -14.98 26.08 -44.00
CA ALA A 268 -16.24 26.34 -44.69
C ALA A 268 -17.27 27.13 -43.84
N ASP A 269 -17.06 27.24 -42.52
CA ASP A 269 -17.89 28.06 -41.64
C ASP A 269 -17.47 29.54 -41.74
N PRO A 270 -18.29 30.42 -42.32
CA PRO A 270 -17.92 31.81 -42.55
C PRO A 270 -17.82 32.64 -41.25
N MET A 271 -18.30 32.11 -40.11
CA MET A 271 -18.26 32.79 -38.81
C MET A 271 -17.14 32.25 -37.91
N LEU A 272 -16.90 30.95 -37.96
CA LEU A 272 -15.98 30.26 -37.03
C LEU A 272 -14.74 29.68 -37.72
N GLY A 273 -14.64 29.70 -39.04
CA GLY A 273 -13.52 29.11 -39.78
C GLY A 273 -12.16 29.60 -39.29
N GLY A 274 -11.27 28.65 -38.96
CA GLY A 274 -9.91 28.92 -38.49
C GLY A 274 -9.78 29.31 -37.01
N TYR A 275 -10.88 29.44 -36.25
CA TYR A 275 -10.80 29.61 -34.79
C TYR A 275 -10.52 28.29 -34.09
N SER A 276 -9.73 28.34 -33.02
CA SER A 276 -9.44 27.16 -32.20
C SER A 276 -10.60 26.81 -31.25
N ARG A 277 -10.61 25.56 -30.77
CA ARG A 277 -11.53 25.11 -29.70
C ARG A 277 -11.57 26.09 -28.53
N ALA A 278 -10.41 26.50 -28.04
CA ALA A 278 -10.27 27.43 -26.92
C ALA A 278 -11.00 28.76 -27.22
N GLN A 279 -10.85 29.30 -28.42
CA GLN A 279 -11.49 30.56 -28.82
C GLN A 279 -13.01 30.45 -28.94
N VAL A 280 -13.50 29.38 -29.55
CA VAL A 280 -14.94 29.12 -29.69
C VAL A 280 -15.59 28.95 -28.31
N VAL A 281 -14.97 28.18 -27.42
CA VAL A 281 -15.48 27.97 -26.05
C VAL A 281 -15.35 29.23 -25.20
N ALA A 282 -14.32 30.06 -25.38
CA ALA A 282 -14.21 31.36 -24.73
C ALA A 282 -15.41 32.25 -25.05
N SER A 283 -15.81 32.28 -26.32
CA SER A 283 -17.00 33.02 -26.77
C SER A 283 -18.27 32.49 -26.11
N LEU A 284 -18.47 31.16 -26.11
CA LEU A 284 -19.59 30.51 -25.43
C LEU A 284 -19.63 30.83 -23.93
N ALA A 285 -18.51 30.66 -23.23
CA ALA A 285 -18.42 30.90 -21.80
C ALA A 285 -18.69 32.38 -21.45
N LYS A 286 -18.31 33.30 -22.33
CA LYS A 286 -18.65 34.72 -22.20
C LYS A 286 -20.16 34.95 -22.35
N ASP A 287 -20.78 34.34 -23.35
CA ASP A 287 -22.23 34.42 -23.57
C ASP A 287 -22.99 33.88 -22.36
N VAL A 288 -22.56 32.73 -21.84
CA VAL A 288 -23.11 32.11 -20.61
C VAL A 288 -22.89 33.04 -19.39
N TYR A 289 -21.71 33.63 -19.23
CA TYR A 289 -21.46 34.58 -18.13
C TYR A 289 -22.46 35.73 -18.14
N ASN A 290 -22.73 36.29 -19.33
CA ASN A 290 -23.64 37.43 -19.49
C ASN A 290 -25.10 37.06 -19.25
N SER A 291 -25.49 35.80 -19.45
CA SER A 291 -26.87 35.34 -19.24
C SER A 291 -27.14 34.85 -17.81
N LEU A 292 -26.10 34.55 -17.03
CA LEU A 292 -26.20 34.08 -15.65
C LEU A 292 -26.57 35.20 -14.67
N GLN A 293 -27.66 34.98 -13.92
CA GLN A 293 -27.99 35.84 -12.77
C GLN A 293 -27.06 35.63 -11.57
N ARG A 294 -26.67 34.38 -11.32
CA ARG A 294 -25.62 34.01 -10.37
C ARG A 294 -24.95 32.73 -10.83
N GLY A 295 -23.66 32.56 -10.57
CA GLY A 295 -22.97 31.33 -10.98
C GLY A 295 -21.46 31.43 -10.96
N ILE A 296 -20.83 30.29 -11.13
CA ILE A 296 -19.39 30.18 -11.30
C ILE A 296 -19.09 29.55 -12.64
N ILE A 297 -18.13 30.15 -13.36
CA ILE A 297 -17.53 29.56 -14.55
C ILE A 297 -16.09 29.21 -14.22
N VAL A 298 -15.68 27.98 -14.51
CA VAL A 298 -14.31 27.51 -14.35
C VAL A 298 -13.82 27.03 -15.71
N THR A 299 -12.74 27.58 -16.22
CA THR A 299 -12.05 27.10 -17.42
C THR A 299 -10.72 26.47 -17.02
N ALA A 300 -10.48 25.24 -17.45
CA ALA A 300 -9.24 24.52 -17.18
C ALA A 300 -8.44 24.36 -18.48
N LEU A 301 -7.24 24.94 -18.52
CA LEU A 301 -6.40 24.99 -19.72
C LEU A 301 -4.90 25.17 -19.41
N TYR A 302 -4.06 25.10 -20.43
CA TYR A 302 -2.65 25.42 -20.37
C TYR A 302 -2.44 26.94 -20.31
N ALA A 303 -1.40 27.35 -19.57
CA ALA A 303 -1.00 28.76 -19.50
C ALA A 303 -0.59 29.34 -20.86
N GLN A 304 -0.16 28.50 -21.80
CA GLN A 304 0.14 28.91 -23.17
C GLN A 304 -1.14 29.20 -23.95
N THR A 305 -2.08 28.25 -24.02
CA THR A 305 -3.40 28.40 -24.64
C THR A 305 -4.16 29.61 -24.08
N TRP A 306 -4.04 29.88 -22.78
CA TRP A 306 -4.60 31.10 -22.16
C TRP A 306 -4.05 32.39 -22.78
N ARG A 307 -2.72 32.48 -22.94
CA ARG A 307 -2.03 33.67 -23.45
C ARG A 307 -2.14 33.82 -24.97
N GLU A 308 -2.08 32.71 -25.70
CA GLU A 308 -1.94 32.73 -27.16
C GLU A 308 -3.29 32.65 -27.88
N GLU A 309 -4.30 31.99 -27.30
CA GLU A 309 -5.59 31.76 -27.96
C GLU A 309 -6.72 32.54 -27.29
N PHE A 310 -6.85 32.46 -25.96
CA PHE A 310 -7.91 33.17 -25.23
C PHE A 310 -7.70 34.69 -25.21
N GLN A 311 -6.46 35.14 -25.04
CA GLN A 311 -6.12 36.58 -24.98
C GLN A 311 -5.90 37.23 -26.35
N SER A 312 -5.79 36.45 -27.44
CA SER A 312 -5.56 36.99 -28.79
C SER A 312 -6.85 37.42 -29.51
N ILE A 313 -8.03 37.05 -28.98
CA ILE A 313 -9.32 37.46 -29.53
C ILE A 313 -9.48 38.99 -29.40
N SER A 314 -10.07 39.65 -30.40
CA SER A 314 -10.33 41.10 -30.48
C SER A 314 -11.18 41.68 -29.32
N GLN A 315 -11.66 40.83 -28.41
CA GLN A 315 -12.44 41.16 -27.21
C GLN A 315 -11.79 40.64 -25.91
N SER A 316 -10.48 40.42 -25.91
CA SER A 316 -9.73 39.79 -24.81
C SER A 316 -9.91 40.44 -23.45
N GLY A 317 -10.02 41.78 -23.36
CA GLY A 317 -10.32 42.46 -22.10
C GLY A 317 -11.68 42.04 -21.51
N ALA A 318 -12.71 41.96 -22.35
CA ALA A 318 -14.05 41.53 -21.96
C ALA A 318 -14.15 40.05 -21.59
N ILE A 319 -13.27 39.20 -22.13
CA ILE A 319 -13.14 37.78 -21.78
C ILE A 319 -12.40 37.63 -20.46
N LYS A 320 -11.29 38.36 -20.29
CA LYS A 320 -10.49 38.36 -19.06
C LYS A 320 -11.30 38.80 -17.85
N ASP A 321 -12.03 39.91 -17.97
CA ASP A 321 -12.82 40.48 -16.86
C ASP A 321 -13.97 39.57 -16.40
N ARG A 322 -14.44 38.66 -17.26
CA ARG A 322 -15.59 37.77 -17.00
C ARG A 322 -15.17 36.35 -16.66
N ILE A 323 -14.39 35.72 -17.55
CA ILE A 323 -14.06 34.28 -17.51
C ILE A 323 -12.84 34.00 -16.64
N ALA A 324 -11.89 34.95 -16.58
CA ALA A 324 -10.69 34.83 -15.75
C ALA A 324 -10.54 36.01 -14.81
N HIS A 325 -11.64 36.37 -14.15
CA HIS A 325 -11.62 37.35 -13.08
C HIS A 325 -10.56 37.00 -12.03
N LYS A 326 -10.36 35.69 -11.78
CA LYS A 326 -9.23 35.16 -11.01
C LYS A 326 -8.52 34.04 -11.78
N GLU A 327 -7.23 34.22 -12.03
CA GLU A 327 -6.35 33.19 -12.55
C GLU A 327 -5.78 32.36 -11.38
N ILE A 328 -5.83 31.04 -11.50
CA ILE A 328 -5.34 30.08 -10.51
C ILE A 328 -4.32 29.18 -11.19
N ALA A 329 -3.04 29.40 -10.92
CA ALA A 329 -1.99 28.50 -11.37
C ALA A 329 -1.90 27.29 -10.43
N LEU A 330 -1.88 26.08 -10.99
CA LEU A 330 -1.50 24.89 -10.24
C LEU A 330 0.01 24.75 -10.25
N THR A 331 0.59 24.37 -9.12
CA THR A 331 2.04 24.18 -9.00
C THR A 331 2.43 22.77 -9.41
N LEU A 332 3.70 22.56 -9.76
CA LEU A 332 4.24 21.21 -9.82
C LEU A 332 4.31 20.62 -8.40
N LEU A 333 4.43 19.29 -8.30
CA LEU A 333 4.58 18.65 -7.00
C LEU A 333 5.85 19.13 -6.30
N LYS A 334 5.78 19.26 -4.97
CA LYS A 334 6.95 19.40 -4.12
C LYS A 334 7.42 18.02 -3.64
N PRO A 335 8.68 17.88 -3.20
CA PRO A 335 9.19 16.62 -2.66
C PRO A 335 8.28 15.98 -1.59
N ASP A 336 7.77 16.77 -0.65
CA ASP A 336 6.86 16.29 0.41
C ASP A 336 5.50 15.84 -0.16
N ASP A 337 4.93 16.60 -1.10
CA ASP A 337 3.64 16.28 -1.71
C ASP A 337 3.71 14.94 -2.48
N THR A 338 4.86 14.62 -3.07
CA THR A 338 5.09 13.33 -3.75
C THR A 338 5.08 12.17 -2.78
N VAL A 339 5.76 12.29 -1.63
CA VAL A 339 5.75 11.25 -0.60
C VAL A 339 4.34 11.04 -0.08
N MET A 340 3.61 12.13 0.20
CA MET A 340 2.22 12.05 0.65
C MET A 340 1.30 11.40 -0.37
N LEU A 341 1.44 11.74 -1.66
CA LEU A 341 0.66 11.14 -2.74
C LEU A 341 0.87 9.63 -2.82
N VAL A 342 2.13 9.18 -2.81
CA VAL A 342 2.47 7.76 -2.91
C VAL A 342 2.05 7.00 -1.66
N ALA A 343 2.26 7.58 -0.48
CA ALA A 343 1.81 7.02 0.79
C ALA A 343 0.30 6.81 0.82
N PHE A 344 -0.48 7.82 0.41
CA PHE A 344 -1.94 7.72 0.37
C PHE A 344 -2.44 6.63 -0.59
N TRP A 345 -1.79 6.49 -1.76
CA TRP A 345 -2.11 5.41 -2.69
C TRP A 345 -1.83 4.02 -2.12
N LEU A 346 -0.69 3.86 -1.47
CA LEU A 346 -0.28 2.60 -0.88
C LEU A 346 -1.07 2.25 0.38
N GLU A 347 -1.49 3.24 1.16
CA GLU A 347 -2.34 3.06 2.32
C GLU A 347 -3.65 2.36 1.94
N ASN A 348 -4.33 2.84 0.90
CA ASN A 348 -5.55 2.20 0.40
C ASN A 348 -5.28 0.76 -0.06
N PHE A 349 -4.21 0.55 -0.82
CA PHE A 349 -3.82 -0.78 -1.30
C PHE A 349 -3.55 -1.77 -0.16
N TYR A 350 -2.75 -1.40 0.84
CA TYR A 350 -2.42 -2.30 1.96
C TYR A 350 -3.62 -2.50 2.89
N THR A 351 -4.45 -1.47 3.09
CA THR A 351 -5.67 -1.57 3.90
C THR A 351 -6.68 -2.54 3.29
N GLU A 352 -6.90 -2.48 1.98
CA GLU A 352 -7.75 -3.44 1.24
C GLU A 352 -7.25 -4.88 1.36
N LYS A 353 -5.93 -5.07 1.50
CA LYS A 353 -5.29 -6.38 1.66
C LYS A 353 -5.13 -6.80 3.12
N GLY A 354 -5.49 -5.95 4.09
CA GLY A 354 -5.33 -6.21 5.52
C GLY A 354 -3.87 -6.36 5.96
N LEU A 355 -2.93 -5.68 5.29
CA LEU A 355 -1.50 -5.76 5.56
C LEU A 355 -0.97 -4.47 6.20
N ILE A 356 0.08 -4.60 7.02
CA ILE A 356 0.76 -3.46 7.66
C ILE A 356 2.18 -3.37 7.08
N PRO A 357 2.47 -2.40 6.20
CA PRO A 357 3.82 -2.24 5.64
C PRO A 357 4.80 -1.73 6.70
N PRO A 358 6.13 -1.90 6.52
CA PRO A 358 7.15 -1.40 7.44
C PRO A 358 7.18 0.13 7.54
N HIS A 359 6.86 0.81 6.43
CA HIS A 359 6.72 2.27 6.34
C HIS A 359 5.71 2.63 5.26
N ALA A 360 5.22 3.87 5.28
CA ALA A 360 4.06 4.31 4.49
C ALA A 360 4.27 4.22 2.95
N VAL A 361 5.52 4.30 2.49
CA VAL A 361 5.85 4.25 1.06
C VAL A 361 6.43 2.92 0.58
N TYR A 362 6.39 1.85 1.39
CA TYR A 362 6.92 0.54 1.01
C TYR A 362 6.26 0.02 -0.29
N PRO A 363 7.01 -0.46 -1.31
CA PRO A 363 8.43 -0.85 -1.30
C PRO A 363 9.42 0.24 -1.73
N PHE A 364 8.99 1.48 -1.91
CA PHE A 364 9.85 2.57 -2.37
C PHE A 364 10.71 3.16 -1.26
N ASP A 365 11.83 3.76 -1.64
CA ASP A 365 12.61 4.61 -0.76
C ASP A 365 12.07 6.05 -0.77
N GLU A 366 11.93 6.65 0.41
CA GLU A 366 11.35 7.99 0.56
C GLU A 366 12.22 9.08 -0.10
N ASN A 367 13.55 8.98 0.00
CA ASN A 367 14.45 9.97 -0.61
C ASN A 367 14.36 9.94 -2.13
N SER A 368 14.29 8.76 -2.71
CA SER A 368 14.09 8.56 -4.15
C SER A 368 12.80 9.21 -4.64
N LEU A 369 11.70 9.10 -3.87
CA LEU A 369 10.44 9.76 -4.19
C LEU A 369 10.54 11.30 -4.08
N ARG A 370 11.27 11.80 -3.07
CA ARG A 370 11.50 13.25 -2.88
C ARG A 370 12.29 13.86 -4.04
N GLU A 371 13.34 13.17 -4.50
CA GLU A 371 14.13 13.59 -5.65
C GLU A 371 13.31 13.62 -6.93
N LEU A 372 12.50 12.58 -7.16
CA LEU A 372 11.59 12.49 -8.29
C LEU A 372 10.54 13.61 -8.27
N GLY A 373 10.08 14.00 -7.07
CA GLY A 373 9.12 15.07 -6.88
C GLY A 373 9.59 16.47 -7.27
N ASN A 374 10.87 16.68 -7.57
CA ASN A 374 11.39 18.01 -7.89
C ASN A 374 11.02 18.46 -9.31
N GLY A 375 9.80 18.97 -9.48
CA GLY A 375 9.31 19.52 -10.75
C GLY A 375 8.56 18.53 -11.65
N ALA A 376 8.27 17.33 -11.16
CA ALA A 376 7.44 16.37 -11.87
C ALA A 376 5.93 16.65 -11.71
N THR A 377 5.17 16.16 -12.67
CA THR A 377 3.70 16.14 -12.63
C THR A 377 3.19 14.90 -11.90
N ILE A 378 1.95 14.95 -11.40
CA ILE A 378 1.29 13.78 -10.75
C ILE A 378 1.35 12.56 -11.67
N ARG A 379 1.07 12.76 -12.96
CA ARG A 379 1.08 11.67 -13.94
C ARG A 379 2.45 11.01 -14.09
N GLU A 380 3.52 11.81 -14.14
CA GLU A 380 4.88 11.28 -14.25
C GLU A 380 5.29 10.50 -13.00
N ILE A 381 4.94 11.00 -11.81
CA ILE A 381 5.17 10.29 -10.54
C ILE A 381 4.45 8.93 -10.53
N LEU A 382 3.15 8.91 -10.83
CA LEU A 382 2.38 7.67 -10.79
C LEU A 382 2.84 6.68 -11.87
N GLN A 383 3.25 7.17 -13.04
CA GLN A 383 3.84 6.33 -14.09
C GLN A 383 5.18 5.74 -13.66
N TRP A 384 6.04 6.53 -13.01
CA TRP A 384 7.29 6.03 -12.45
C TRP A 384 7.03 4.99 -11.35
N CYS A 385 6.07 5.23 -10.46
CA CYS A 385 5.68 4.28 -9.43
C CYS A 385 5.20 2.96 -10.06
N ALA A 386 4.35 3.02 -11.09
CA ALA A 386 3.90 1.82 -11.81
C ALA A 386 5.07 1.03 -12.40
N GLN A 387 6.11 1.69 -12.91
CA GLN A 387 7.27 1.03 -13.51
C GLN A 387 8.26 0.46 -12.46
N ASN A 388 8.31 1.04 -11.27
CA ASN A 388 9.30 0.69 -10.23
C ASN A 388 8.70 -0.04 -9.03
N PHE A 389 7.38 -0.26 -9.01
CA PHE A 389 6.70 -1.04 -7.98
C PHE A 389 7.09 -2.50 -8.09
N SER A 390 8.06 -2.91 -7.28
CA SER A 390 8.64 -4.25 -7.34
C SER A 390 9.01 -4.76 -5.94
N PRO A 391 9.04 -6.10 -5.75
CA PRO A 391 9.39 -6.68 -4.46
C PRO A 391 10.82 -6.32 -4.04
N VAL A 392 11.00 -6.00 -2.76
CA VAL A 392 12.34 -5.73 -2.23
C VAL A 392 13.09 -7.05 -2.11
N LYS A 393 14.32 -7.11 -2.63
CA LYS A 393 15.18 -8.29 -2.48
C LYS A 393 15.52 -8.45 -1.00
N ILE A 394 15.13 -9.59 -0.42
CA ILE A 394 15.56 -9.98 0.92
C ILE A 394 16.99 -10.50 0.80
N ASP A 395 17.92 -9.96 1.58
CA ASP A 395 19.28 -10.51 1.64
C ASP A 395 19.23 -11.94 2.21
N PRO A 396 19.73 -12.96 1.50
CA PRO A 396 19.79 -14.33 2.00
C PRO A 396 20.45 -14.45 3.38
N ILE A 397 21.45 -13.61 3.69
CA ILE A 397 22.17 -13.63 4.97
C ILE A 397 21.25 -13.22 6.12
N GLU A 398 20.44 -12.17 5.95
CA GLU A 398 19.50 -11.72 6.98
C GLU A 398 18.40 -12.77 7.24
N LYS A 399 17.97 -13.48 6.19
CA LYS A 399 16.99 -14.56 6.33
C LYS A 399 17.60 -15.76 7.07
N LEU A 400 18.84 -16.14 6.75
CA LEU A 400 19.59 -17.19 7.47
C LEU A 400 19.80 -16.84 8.94
N GLU A 401 20.09 -15.57 9.25
CA GLU A 401 20.24 -15.09 10.64
C GLU A 401 18.94 -15.26 11.45
N LYS A 402 17.78 -14.95 10.86
CA LYS A 402 16.49 -15.17 11.54
C LYS A 402 16.23 -16.65 11.80
N ILE A 403 16.51 -17.51 10.83
CA ILE A 403 16.34 -18.96 10.99
C ILE A 403 17.30 -19.47 12.07
N TYR A 404 18.56 -19.01 12.06
CA TYR A 404 19.55 -19.34 13.08
C TYR A 404 19.05 -18.98 14.49
N GLN A 405 18.55 -17.76 14.71
CA GLN A 405 18.05 -17.31 16.01
C GLN A 405 16.83 -18.14 16.47
N GLN A 406 15.93 -18.50 15.55
CA GLN A 406 14.79 -19.39 15.86
C GLN A 406 15.26 -20.81 16.22
N VAL A 407 16.22 -21.34 15.48
CA VAL A 407 16.78 -22.67 15.75
C VAL A 407 17.52 -22.66 17.08
N GLU A 408 18.38 -21.68 17.32
CA GLU A 408 19.17 -21.54 18.55
C GLU A 408 18.27 -21.40 19.79
N SER A 409 17.23 -20.57 19.72
CA SER A 409 16.28 -20.40 20.84
C SER A 409 15.44 -21.64 21.16
N THR A 410 15.29 -22.57 20.21
CA THR A 410 14.55 -23.84 20.39
C THR A 410 15.43 -25.04 20.68
N LEU A 411 16.76 -24.84 20.77
CA LEU A 411 17.69 -25.88 21.17
C LEU A 411 17.72 -25.99 22.70
N ASP A 412 17.03 -27.01 23.20
CA ASP A 412 17.09 -27.43 24.60
C ASP A 412 17.67 -28.86 24.71
N ASP A 413 18.23 -29.16 25.88
CA ASP A 413 18.66 -30.48 26.35
C ASP A 413 19.52 -31.30 25.36
N PHE A 414 20.78 -30.88 25.17
CA PHE A 414 21.75 -31.53 24.29
C PHE A 414 23.07 -31.90 24.97
N SER A 415 23.27 -31.51 26.23
CA SER A 415 24.52 -31.67 26.97
C SER A 415 24.94 -33.14 27.11
N ASP A 416 23.98 -34.07 27.10
CA ASP A 416 24.20 -35.51 27.20
C ASP A 416 24.29 -36.24 25.84
N ASP A 417 23.94 -35.59 24.73
CA ASP A 417 23.91 -36.21 23.40
C ASP A 417 25.28 -36.15 22.72
N SER A 418 26.12 -37.13 23.06
CA SER A 418 27.49 -37.26 22.53
C SER A 418 27.54 -37.35 21.00
N GLU A 419 26.53 -37.96 20.36
CA GLU A 419 26.50 -38.11 18.90
C GLU A 419 26.15 -36.77 18.22
N LYS A 420 25.16 -36.05 18.74
CA LYS A 420 24.75 -34.75 18.22
C LYS A 420 25.87 -33.71 18.35
N ILE A 421 26.57 -33.68 19.49
CA ILE A 421 27.75 -32.83 19.72
C ILE A 421 28.87 -33.18 18.75
N ALA A 422 29.22 -34.46 18.63
CA ALA A 422 30.29 -34.91 17.73
C ALA A 422 30.00 -34.58 16.27
N ASN A 423 28.75 -34.76 15.83
CA ASN A 423 28.34 -34.46 14.46
C ASN A 423 28.38 -32.96 14.17
N ALA A 424 27.97 -32.12 15.12
CA ALA A 424 28.05 -30.67 14.97
C ALA A 424 29.50 -30.19 14.92
N LEU A 425 30.37 -30.66 15.82
CA LEU A 425 31.80 -30.34 15.80
C LEU A 425 32.46 -30.74 14.48
N ALA A 426 32.27 -31.99 14.05
CA ALA A 426 32.82 -32.46 12.78
C ALA A 426 32.22 -31.73 11.56
N PHE A 427 31.03 -31.15 11.69
CA PHE A 427 30.37 -30.37 10.65
C PHE A 427 30.99 -28.97 10.56
N VAL A 428 31.02 -28.20 11.66
CA VAL A 428 31.55 -26.84 11.64
C VAL A 428 33.05 -26.80 11.34
N LEU A 429 33.81 -27.78 11.82
CA LEU A 429 35.25 -27.92 11.50
C LEU A 429 35.49 -28.14 9.99
N HIS A 430 34.52 -28.70 9.25
CA HIS A 430 34.63 -28.83 7.79
C HIS A 430 34.66 -27.45 7.10
N TYR A 431 33.92 -26.46 7.61
CA TYR A 431 33.80 -25.13 7.02
C TYR A 431 35.04 -24.26 7.19
N ILE A 432 35.85 -24.52 8.22
CA ILE A 432 37.12 -23.82 8.45
C ILE A 432 38.32 -24.54 7.80
N ARG A 433 38.08 -25.51 6.89
CA ARG A 433 39.17 -26.16 6.14
C ARG A 433 39.99 -25.12 5.37
N GLY A 434 41.31 -25.17 5.56
CA GLY A 434 42.27 -24.24 4.97
C GLY A 434 42.55 -23.00 5.83
N LYS A 435 41.78 -22.77 6.91
CA LYS A 435 42.08 -21.73 7.91
C LYS A 435 43.06 -22.28 8.95
N THR A 436 43.81 -21.37 9.58
CA THR A 436 44.69 -21.65 10.71
C THR A 436 44.01 -21.18 11.99
N VAL A 437 43.81 -22.08 12.96
CA VAL A 437 43.20 -21.79 14.27
C VAL A 437 44.13 -22.36 15.33
N GLU A 438 44.50 -21.54 16.32
CA GLU A 438 45.47 -21.90 17.37
C GLU A 438 46.75 -22.59 16.83
N GLY A 439 47.31 -22.07 15.74
CA GLY A 439 48.54 -22.61 15.13
C GLY A 439 48.36 -23.84 14.23
N VAL A 440 47.18 -24.48 14.25
CA VAL A 440 46.85 -25.64 13.42
C VAL A 440 46.13 -25.21 12.14
N THR A 441 46.74 -25.48 10.98
CA THR A 441 46.10 -25.29 9.67
C THR A 441 45.30 -26.53 9.29
N LEU A 442 43.98 -26.40 9.24
CA LEU A 442 43.09 -27.56 9.04
C LEU A 442 43.11 -28.03 7.58
N LYS A 443 43.43 -29.31 7.33
CA LYS A 443 43.45 -29.90 5.97
C LYS A 443 42.22 -30.75 5.70
N LYS A 444 41.81 -31.59 6.66
CA LYS A 444 40.70 -32.54 6.48
C LYS A 444 40.10 -32.96 7.82
N ILE A 445 38.79 -33.22 7.81
CA ILE A 445 38.10 -33.97 8.85
C ILE A 445 37.80 -35.38 8.34
N ASP A 446 38.28 -36.39 9.06
CA ASP A 446 38.14 -37.80 8.71
C ASP A 446 37.19 -38.50 9.70
N ARG A 447 35.97 -38.82 9.23
CA ARG A 447 34.94 -39.50 10.04
C ARG A 447 35.05 -41.03 9.97
N GLU A 448 35.90 -41.57 9.11
CA GLU A 448 36.04 -43.02 8.88
C GLU A 448 37.37 -43.56 9.37
N ILE A 449 37.56 -43.53 10.69
CA ILE A 449 38.79 -44.00 11.33
C ILE A 449 38.88 -45.52 11.19
N ASN A 450 39.86 -45.98 10.41
CA ASN A 450 40.10 -47.39 10.14
C ASN A 450 41.34 -47.90 10.88
N PRO A 451 41.32 -49.18 11.32
CA PRO A 451 40.20 -50.12 11.21
C PRO A 451 39.19 -49.99 12.36
N LYS A 452 37.89 -49.95 12.06
CA LYS A 452 36.80 -49.77 13.04
C LYS A 452 36.80 -50.80 14.19
N TRP A 453 37.23 -52.03 13.93
CA TRP A 453 37.27 -53.09 14.96
C TRP A 453 38.26 -52.81 16.09
N LYS A 454 39.30 -51.98 15.86
CA LYS A 454 40.29 -51.63 16.88
C LYS A 454 39.77 -50.66 17.94
N HIS A 455 38.81 -49.80 17.58
CA HIS A 455 38.23 -48.78 18.48
C HIS A 455 36.73 -48.93 18.73
N LYS A 456 36.10 -49.94 18.10
CA LYS A 456 34.67 -50.27 18.25
C LYS A 456 33.73 -49.08 17.99
N GLY A 457 34.11 -48.15 17.12
CA GLY A 457 33.30 -46.97 16.79
C GLY A 457 33.28 -45.89 17.87
N ARG A 458 34.20 -45.93 18.84
CA ARG A 458 34.22 -44.97 19.96
C ARG A 458 34.93 -43.66 19.63
N ILE A 459 35.81 -43.62 18.63
CA ILE A 459 36.40 -42.36 18.16
C ILE A 459 35.47 -41.77 17.09
N ASN A 460 34.99 -40.54 17.31
CA ASN A 460 33.96 -39.94 16.46
C ASN A 460 34.54 -39.44 15.13
N PHE A 461 35.68 -38.76 15.16
CA PHE A 461 36.37 -38.26 13.98
C PHE A 461 37.83 -37.94 14.28
N ARG A 462 38.63 -37.76 13.23
CA ARG A 462 40.02 -37.34 13.28
C ARG A 462 40.19 -36.04 12.52
N ILE A 463 40.81 -35.06 13.16
CA ILE A 463 41.24 -33.80 12.53
C ILE A 463 42.63 -34.02 11.95
N VAL A 464 42.81 -33.72 10.67
CA VAL A 464 44.12 -33.74 10.00
C VAL A 464 44.48 -32.31 9.62
N GLY A 465 45.63 -31.86 10.10
CA GLY A 465 46.12 -30.50 9.88
C GLY A 465 47.64 -30.44 9.81
N GLU A 466 48.15 -29.21 9.81
CA GLU A 466 49.58 -28.92 9.84
C GLU A 466 49.86 -27.85 10.88
N GLU A 467 50.84 -28.11 11.72
CA GLU A 467 51.32 -27.22 12.77
C GLU A 467 52.84 -27.16 12.67
N ASN A 468 53.39 -25.94 12.54
CA ASN A 468 54.84 -25.72 12.42
C ASN A 468 55.53 -26.59 11.33
N GLY A 469 54.85 -26.84 10.20
CA GLY A 469 55.39 -27.64 9.10
C GLY A 469 55.27 -29.17 9.28
N LYS A 470 54.66 -29.64 10.36
CA LYS A 470 54.46 -31.07 10.65
C LYS A 470 52.99 -31.44 10.57
N GLU A 471 52.72 -32.64 10.06
CA GLU A 471 51.37 -33.18 10.03
C GLU A 471 50.89 -33.49 11.45
N VAL A 472 49.71 -32.98 11.80
CA VAL A 472 49.03 -33.23 13.08
C VAL A 472 47.73 -33.98 12.81
N LYS A 473 47.49 -35.04 13.58
CA LYS A 473 46.33 -35.93 13.49
C LYS A 473 45.70 -36.08 14.88
N ILE A 474 44.66 -35.30 15.14
CA ILE A 474 43.96 -35.27 16.42
C ILE A 474 42.78 -36.23 16.36
N GLY A 475 42.85 -37.34 17.10
CA GLY A 475 41.69 -38.22 17.31
C GLY A 475 40.74 -37.59 18.32
N VAL A 476 39.49 -37.33 17.95
CA VAL A 476 38.49 -36.68 18.82
C VAL A 476 37.43 -37.69 19.25
N CYS A 477 37.22 -37.78 20.56
CA CYS A 477 36.14 -38.57 21.16
C CYS A 477 35.28 -37.68 22.06
N VAL A 478 34.00 -37.57 21.73
CA VAL A 478 33.00 -36.90 22.55
C VAL A 478 32.32 -37.94 23.43
N SER A 479 32.34 -37.77 24.75
CA SER A 479 31.74 -38.74 25.67
C SER A 479 31.11 -38.09 26.90
N GLN A 480 29.77 -38.10 26.93
CA GLN A 480 28.94 -37.57 28.01
C GLN A 480 28.26 -38.67 28.85
N ASP A 481 28.61 -39.94 28.59
CA ASP A 481 28.12 -41.09 29.35
C ASP A 481 28.40 -40.93 30.85
N SER A 482 27.43 -41.24 31.71
CA SER A 482 27.59 -41.30 33.17
C SER A 482 28.11 -42.67 33.66
N ASN A 483 28.61 -43.51 32.75
CA ASN A 483 29.15 -44.84 33.06
C ASN A 483 30.67 -44.89 32.87
N GLY A 484 31.41 -45.06 33.97
CA GLY A 484 32.87 -45.13 33.97
C GLY A 484 33.49 -46.22 33.09
N LYS A 485 32.77 -47.32 32.80
CA LYS A 485 33.25 -48.33 31.84
C LYS A 485 33.26 -47.81 30.41
N SER A 486 32.21 -47.08 30.03
CA SER A 486 32.10 -46.49 28.69
C SER A 486 33.13 -45.38 28.51
N VAL A 487 33.21 -44.45 29.47
CA VAL A 487 34.18 -43.34 29.46
C VAL A 487 35.61 -43.90 29.45
N GLY A 488 35.91 -44.88 30.30
CA GLY A 488 37.23 -45.52 30.31
C GLY A 488 37.60 -46.22 29.01
N ALA A 489 36.63 -46.81 28.30
CA ALA A 489 36.85 -47.38 26.98
C ALA A 489 37.14 -46.31 25.92
N CYS A 490 36.40 -45.19 25.94
CA CYS A 490 36.64 -44.04 25.06
C CYS A 490 38.07 -43.50 25.20
N ILE A 491 38.50 -43.24 26.44
CA ILE A 491 39.85 -42.73 26.72
C ILE A 491 40.91 -43.76 26.34
N LYS A 492 40.69 -45.04 26.65
CA LYS A 492 41.60 -46.12 26.21
C LYS A 492 41.85 -46.07 24.70
N TYR A 493 40.79 -45.94 23.90
CA TYR A 493 40.94 -45.91 22.45
C TYR A 493 41.63 -44.64 21.94
N LEU A 494 41.47 -43.50 22.63
CA LEU A 494 42.22 -42.29 22.31
C LEU A 494 43.74 -42.49 22.49
N THR A 495 44.19 -43.38 23.38
CA THR A 495 45.63 -43.65 23.61
C THR A 495 46.32 -44.54 22.56
N LEU A 496 45.57 -45.05 21.57
CA LEU A 496 46.06 -45.99 20.55
C LEU A 496 46.71 -45.29 19.34
N TYR A 497 47.66 -44.39 19.60
CA TYR A 497 48.22 -43.49 18.58
C TYR A 497 48.82 -44.21 17.37
N SER A 498 49.65 -45.24 17.60
CA SER A 498 50.27 -46.01 16.51
C SER A 498 49.27 -46.85 15.71
N ASP A 499 48.22 -47.34 16.38
CA ASP A 499 47.24 -48.24 15.80
C ASP A 499 46.19 -47.51 14.96
N LEU A 500 45.93 -46.25 15.28
CA LEU A 500 44.90 -45.40 14.66
C LEU A 500 45.49 -44.18 13.93
N ASP A 501 46.82 -44.07 13.88
CA ASP A 501 47.56 -42.99 13.21
C ASP A 501 47.11 -41.61 13.73
N PHE A 502 47.26 -41.43 15.05
CA PHE A 502 47.08 -40.17 15.75
C PHE A 502 48.44 -39.62 16.18
N THR A 503 48.56 -38.29 16.16
CA THR A 503 49.65 -37.58 16.84
C THR A 503 49.20 -37.04 18.20
N ARG A 504 47.87 -36.89 18.39
CA ARG A 504 47.23 -36.38 19.59
C ARG A 504 45.84 -37.01 19.76
N GLY A 505 45.42 -37.22 21.00
CA GLY A 505 44.04 -37.60 21.36
C GLY A 505 43.36 -36.49 22.14
N CYS A 506 42.12 -36.18 21.81
CA CYS A 506 41.30 -35.14 22.45
C CYS A 506 40.00 -35.77 22.96
N LEU A 507 39.81 -35.77 24.27
CA LEU A 507 38.55 -36.10 24.92
C LEU A 507 37.73 -34.81 25.04
N VAL A 508 36.53 -34.79 24.46
CA VAL A 508 35.57 -33.69 24.64
C VAL A 508 34.49 -34.17 25.62
N ARG A 509 34.50 -33.63 26.83
CA ARG A 509 33.60 -34.04 27.91
C ARG A 509 33.45 -32.92 28.93
N SER A 510 32.20 -32.56 29.26
CA SER A 510 31.88 -31.52 30.25
C SER A 510 31.75 -32.07 31.68
N LYS A 511 31.47 -33.37 31.83
CA LYS A 511 31.27 -34.04 33.12
C LYS A 511 32.57 -34.52 33.76
N SER A 512 32.65 -34.45 35.08
CA SER A 512 33.80 -34.93 35.86
C SER A 512 34.03 -36.45 35.66
N ILE A 513 35.27 -36.90 35.87
CA ILE A 513 35.60 -38.33 35.96
C ILE A 513 35.62 -38.72 37.43
N GLN A 514 34.60 -39.47 37.85
CA GLN A 514 34.35 -39.79 39.26
C GLN A 514 35.55 -40.49 39.94
N LYS A 515 35.65 -40.30 41.27
CA LYS A 515 36.79 -40.79 42.05
C LYS A 515 36.96 -42.31 42.00
N ASN A 516 35.86 -43.05 41.90
CA ASN A 516 35.77 -44.50 41.85
C ASN A 516 36.07 -45.10 40.46
N TRP A 517 36.16 -44.31 39.38
CA TRP A 517 36.42 -44.80 38.02
C TRP A 517 37.92 -45.03 37.76
N GLN A 518 38.52 -45.97 38.50
CA GLN A 518 39.98 -46.22 38.49
C GLN A 518 40.52 -46.51 37.08
N VAL A 519 39.80 -47.29 36.27
CA VAL A 519 40.22 -47.62 34.90
C VAL A 519 40.24 -46.38 33.99
N ALA A 520 39.23 -45.51 34.09
CA ALA A 520 39.18 -44.28 33.32
C ALA A 520 40.32 -43.34 33.70
N LYS A 521 40.64 -43.23 35.00
CA LYS A 521 41.76 -42.41 35.49
C LYS A 521 43.13 -42.90 35.02
N VAL A 522 43.34 -44.22 34.98
CA VAL A 522 44.61 -44.79 34.45
C VAL A 522 44.81 -44.39 33.00
N TYR A 523 43.78 -44.54 32.16
CA TYR A 523 43.87 -44.14 30.77
C TYR A 523 43.90 -42.62 30.57
N LEU A 524 43.24 -41.85 31.43
CA LEU A 524 43.31 -40.38 31.40
C LEU A 524 44.72 -39.90 31.70
N LYS A 525 45.37 -40.46 32.72
CA LYS A 525 46.76 -40.19 33.04
C LYS A 525 47.70 -40.56 31.89
N GLN A 526 47.43 -41.67 31.21
CA GLN A 526 48.19 -42.05 30.02
C GLN A 526 47.98 -41.04 28.89
N LEU A 527 46.74 -40.60 28.65
CA LEU A 527 46.41 -39.64 27.60
C LEU A 527 47.09 -38.28 27.86
N LEU A 528 46.89 -37.70 29.03
CA LEU A 528 47.37 -36.36 29.40
C LEU A 528 48.89 -36.35 29.67
N ASP A 529 49.34 -37.09 30.70
CA ASP A 529 50.71 -36.97 31.21
C ASP A 529 51.77 -37.62 30.30
N GLN A 530 51.40 -38.68 29.56
CA GLN A 530 52.37 -39.54 28.87
C GLN A 530 52.37 -39.39 27.35
N GLN A 531 51.23 -39.02 26.76
CA GLN A 531 51.05 -39.00 25.30
C GLN A 531 50.76 -37.62 24.73
N GLY A 532 50.65 -36.57 25.57
CA GLY A 532 50.38 -35.21 25.10
C GLY A 532 48.97 -35.06 24.51
N GLY A 533 48.02 -35.83 25.01
CA GLY A 533 46.60 -35.67 24.71
C GLY A 533 45.95 -34.62 25.59
N GLU A 534 44.68 -34.37 25.33
CA GLU A 534 43.93 -33.28 25.95
C GLU A 534 42.53 -33.72 26.38
N TRP A 535 42.04 -33.12 27.46
CA TRP A 535 40.65 -33.20 27.88
C TRP A 535 40.05 -31.80 27.85
N VAL A 536 39.19 -31.57 26.86
CA VAL A 536 38.45 -30.34 26.65
C VAL A 536 37.07 -30.45 27.30
N SER A 537 36.80 -29.54 28.24
CA SER A 537 35.44 -29.31 28.76
C SER A 537 34.73 -28.22 27.95
N PHE A 538 33.40 -28.18 28.02
CA PHE A 538 32.62 -27.13 27.39
C PHE A 538 31.41 -26.75 28.23
N LYS A 539 30.95 -25.52 28.04
CA LYS A 539 29.65 -25.02 28.51
C LYS A 539 28.64 -25.08 27.38
N ASP A 540 27.36 -25.12 27.72
CA ASP A 540 26.27 -25.15 26.74
C ASP A 540 26.35 -23.98 25.75
N GLU A 541 26.73 -22.79 26.22
CA GLU A 541 26.94 -21.61 25.38
C GLU A 541 28.05 -21.77 24.31
N HIS A 542 29.03 -22.66 24.51
CA HIS A 542 30.09 -22.90 23.53
C HIS A 542 29.64 -23.85 22.42
N ILE A 543 28.78 -24.82 22.73
CA ILE A 543 28.35 -25.86 21.78
C ILE A 543 27.01 -25.54 21.10
N LYS A 544 26.13 -24.78 21.76
CA LYS A 544 24.81 -24.39 21.25
C LYS A 544 24.87 -23.68 19.90
N PRO A 545 25.80 -22.73 19.66
CA PRO A 545 25.94 -22.11 18.33
C PRO A 545 26.31 -23.11 17.23
N LEU A 546 27.18 -24.07 17.54
CA LEU A 546 27.65 -25.07 16.57
C LEU A 546 26.52 -26.06 16.21
N LEU A 547 25.69 -26.40 17.19
CA LEU A 547 24.48 -27.20 17.00
C LEU A 547 23.45 -26.46 16.15
N ALA A 548 23.27 -25.16 16.39
CA ALA A 548 22.37 -24.32 15.61
C ALA A 548 22.81 -24.26 14.14
N LEU A 549 24.08 -23.97 13.86
CA LEU A 549 24.63 -23.96 12.50
C LEU A 549 24.40 -25.30 11.77
N HIS A 550 24.66 -26.42 12.44
CA HIS A 550 24.45 -27.74 11.85
C HIS A 550 22.97 -28.03 11.55
N LYS A 551 22.05 -27.55 12.39
CA LYS A 551 20.60 -27.72 12.17
C LYS A 551 20.07 -26.79 11.07
N VAL A 552 20.53 -25.53 11.02
CA VAL A 552 20.21 -24.60 9.92
C VAL A 552 20.67 -25.18 8.57
N HIS A 553 21.87 -25.77 8.52
CA HIS A 553 22.39 -26.39 7.28
C HIS A 553 21.48 -27.50 6.76
N LYS A 554 20.95 -28.36 7.65
CA LYS A 554 20.01 -29.44 7.27
C LYS A 554 18.68 -28.92 6.72
N GLU A 555 18.36 -27.65 6.93
CA GLU A 555 17.13 -27.03 6.46
C GLU A 555 17.33 -26.18 5.19
N LEU A 556 18.56 -26.07 4.66
CA LEU A 556 18.87 -25.27 3.47
C LEU A 556 18.04 -25.67 2.23
N ASP A 557 17.89 -26.97 1.99
CA ASP A 557 17.15 -27.51 0.83
C ASP A 557 15.67 -27.11 0.83
N ARG A 558 15.09 -26.82 2.00
CA ARG A 558 13.68 -26.41 2.13
C ARG A 558 13.45 -24.96 1.73
N GLU A 559 14.47 -24.12 1.87
CA GLU A 559 14.34 -22.66 1.80
C GLU A 559 15.02 -22.05 0.56
N SER A 560 15.50 -22.89 -0.37
CA SER A 560 16.15 -22.47 -1.63
C SER A 560 17.43 -21.63 -1.44
N PHE A 561 18.16 -21.85 -0.34
CA PHE A 561 19.47 -21.23 -0.13
C PHE A 561 20.57 -22.03 -0.84
N THR A 562 21.63 -21.34 -1.25
CA THR A 562 22.81 -22.02 -1.81
C THR A 562 23.84 -22.32 -0.71
N GLU A 563 24.71 -23.29 -0.98
CA GLU A 563 25.86 -23.59 -0.11
C GLU A 563 26.82 -22.38 0.02
N GLU A 564 26.89 -21.53 -1.01
CA GLU A 564 27.66 -20.28 -0.99
C GLU A 564 27.05 -19.24 -0.04
N ASP A 565 25.72 -19.11 -0.02
CA ASP A 565 25.03 -18.22 0.93
C ASP A 565 25.28 -18.64 2.38
N PHE A 566 25.20 -19.94 2.65
CA PHE A 566 25.45 -20.47 3.98
C PHE A 566 26.91 -20.28 4.42
N ARG A 567 27.86 -20.47 3.51
CA ARG A 567 29.28 -20.23 3.80
C ARG A 567 29.56 -18.76 4.13
N ARG A 568 29.01 -17.85 3.33
CA ARG A 568 29.10 -16.40 3.59
C ARG A 568 28.44 -16.01 4.91
N PHE A 569 27.29 -16.61 5.24
CA PHE A 569 26.62 -16.42 6.52
C PHE A 569 27.50 -16.83 7.72
N ILE A 570 28.16 -17.99 7.65
CA ILE A 570 29.13 -18.40 8.68
C ILE A 570 30.28 -17.40 8.79
N ASP A 571 30.89 -17.03 7.67
CA ASP A 571 32.06 -16.16 7.66
C ASP A 571 31.75 -14.72 8.16
N GLU A 572 30.56 -14.18 7.86
CA GLU A 572 30.17 -12.81 8.22
C GLU A 572 29.51 -12.67 9.60
N LYS A 573 28.72 -13.66 10.03
CA LYS A 573 27.87 -13.54 11.24
C LYS A 573 28.30 -14.47 12.38
N HIS A 574 28.72 -15.70 12.06
CA HIS A 574 29.02 -16.75 13.06
C HIS A 574 30.37 -17.43 12.80
N PRO A 575 31.50 -16.69 12.86
CA PRO A 575 32.81 -17.21 12.47
C PRO A 575 33.26 -18.33 13.42
N VAL A 576 33.27 -19.56 12.91
CA VAL A 576 33.57 -20.79 13.67
C VAL A 576 34.99 -20.77 14.27
N GLU A 577 35.94 -20.12 13.61
CA GLU A 577 37.32 -19.95 14.10
C GLU A 577 37.44 -19.15 15.41
N THR A 578 36.38 -18.45 15.83
CA THR A 578 36.34 -17.69 17.10
C THR A 578 35.63 -18.45 18.22
N ASN A 579 35.08 -19.63 17.94
CA ASN A 579 34.38 -20.42 18.94
C ASN A 579 35.37 -21.05 19.92
N LEU A 580 35.19 -20.78 21.22
CA LEU A 580 36.12 -21.20 22.28
C LEU A 580 36.36 -22.72 22.33
N LEU A 581 35.34 -23.54 22.09
CA LEU A 581 35.49 -25.00 22.05
C LEU A 581 36.31 -25.47 20.85
N VAL A 582 36.12 -24.82 19.69
CA VAL A 582 36.91 -25.11 18.48
C VAL A 582 38.37 -24.70 18.67
N CYS A 583 38.62 -23.52 19.25
CA CYS A 583 39.96 -23.06 19.60
C CYS A 583 40.64 -24.05 20.55
N GLU A 584 39.98 -24.42 21.65
CA GLU A 584 40.56 -25.32 22.66
C GLU A 584 40.92 -26.70 22.08
N ILE A 585 40.06 -27.31 21.27
CA ILE A 585 40.35 -28.61 20.61
C ILE A 585 41.60 -28.54 19.71
N LEU A 586 41.84 -27.38 19.08
CA LEU A 586 42.95 -27.17 18.16
C LEU A 586 44.20 -26.65 18.85
N SER A 587 44.09 -26.12 20.06
CA SER A 587 45.18 -25.54 20.83
C SER A 587 46.28 -26.54 21.23
N ASP A 588 47.39 -26.01 21.73
CA ASP A 588 48.47 -26.82 22.30
C ASP A 588 47.98 -27.51 23.59
N PRO A 589 48.23 -28.82 23.78
CA PRO A 589 47.60 -29.57 24.88
C PRO A 589 48.11 -29.07 26.22
N SER A 590 47.18 -28.67 27.09
CA SER A 590 47.54 -28.24 28.45
C SER A 590 48.15 -29.38 29.29
N GLY A 591 47.81 -30.64 28.97
CA GLY A 591 48.18 -31.83 29.73
C GLY A 591 47.57 -31.88 31.14
N GLN A 592 46.58 -31.03 31.41
CA GLN A 592 45.93 -30.88 32.70
C GLN A 592 44.44 -31.27 32.61
N ASN A 593 43.82 -31.50 33.76
CA ASN A 593 42.36 -31.61 33.80
C ASN A 593 41.75 -30.21 33.64
N PRO A 594 40.62 -30.06 32.91
CA PRO A 594 39.92 -28.79 32.82
C PRO A 594 39.38 -28.36 34.19
N GLU A 595 39.46 -27.05 34.48
CA GLU A 595 39.01 -26.47 35.77
C GLU A 595 37.47 -26.46 35.90
N GLU A 596 36.75 -26.35 34.79
CA GLU A 596 35.29 -26.22 34.74
C GLU A 596 34.65 -27.53 34.25
N VAL A 597 34.42 -28.49 35.17
CA VAL A 597 33.67 -29.73 34.89
C VAL A 597 32.48 -29.89 35.81
N ILE A 598 31.39 -30.45 35.28
CA ILE A 598 30.16 -30.72 36.03
C ILE A 598 30.37 -31.97 36.88
N ASP A 599 30.29 -31.83 38.20
CA ASP A 599 30.34 -32.96 39.11
C ASP A 599 28.91 -33.47 39.40
N GLU A 600 28.50 -34.52 38.71
CA GLU A 600 27.14 -35.06 38.77
C GLU A 600 26.71 -35.43 40.21
N ASP A 601 27.63 -35.92 41.05
CA ASP A 601 27.34 -36.26 42.45
C ASP A 601 27.04 -34.98 43.27
N SER A 602 27.79 -33.91 43.04
CA SER A 602 27.59 -32.61 43.70
C SER A 602 26.36 -31.86 43.16
N GLU A 603 26.05 -31.98 41.86
CA GLU A 603 24.84 -31.41 41.26
C GLU A 603 23.56 -32.14 41.70
N LEU A 604 23.58 -33.47 41.79
CA LEU A 604 22.49 -34.24 42.38
C LEU A 604 22.25 -33.83 43.83
N GLU A 605 23.31 -33.71 44.65
CA GLU A 605 23.19 -33.21 46.03
C GLU A 605 22.65 -31.77 46.08
N ARG A 606 23.01 -30.91 45.13
CA ARG A 606 22.49 -29.54 45.02
C ARG A 606 21.02 -29.50 44.62
N LEU A 607 20.62 -30.29 43.62
CA LEU A 607 19.22 -30.42 43.16
C LEU A 607 18.33 -31.03 44.25
N PHE A 608 18.81 -32.05 44.95
CA PHE A 608 18.11 -32.59 46.13
C PHE A 608 18.04 -31.56 47.27
N SER A 609 19.07 -30.74 47.47
CA SER A 609 19.04 -29.66 48.47
C SER A 609 18.11 -28.51 48.08
N GLU A 610 18.00 -28.17 46.79
CA GLU A 610 17.10 -27.14 46.25
C GLU A 610 15.62 -27.62 46.19
N GLU A 611 15.37 -28.90 45.89
CA GLU A 611 14.04 -29.52 46.02
C GLU A 611 13.60 -29.67 47.48
N ILE A 612 14.51 -30.01 48.40
CA ILE A 612 14.20 -30.08 49.84
C ILE A 612 14.01 -28.68 50.44
N ALA A 613 14.71 -27.66 49.95
CA ALA A 613 14.52 -26.27 50.35
C ALA A 613 13.26 -25.61 49.74
N SER A 614 12.72 -26.15 48.64
CA SER A 614 11.44 -25.72 48.05
C SER A 614 10.23 -26.55 48.50
N ALA A 615 10.44 -27.56 49.35
CA ALA A 615 9.41 -28.43 49.90
C ALA A 615 9.20 -28.30 51.42
N SER A 616 9.40 -27.11 51.99
CA SER A 616 8.93 -26.79 53.34
C SER A 616 8.22 -25.44 53.39
N ASP A 617 6.99 -25.51 53.89
CA ASP A 617 5.95 -24.49 54.08
C ASP A 617 5.04 -24.19 52.87
N ASP A 618 3.79 -24.63 53.07
CA ASP A 618 2.53 -24.25 52.46
C ASP A 618 1.84 -25.21 51.46
N GLU A 619 0.60 -25.55 51.85
CA GLU A 619 -0.54 -26.06 51.06
C GLU A 619 -0.77 -27.58 50.92
N ILE A 620 -1.18 -28.21 52.03
CA ILE A 620 -2.23 -29.24 52.00
C ILE A 620 -3.41 -28.76 52.85
N THR A 621 -4.27 -27.93 52.26
CA THR A 621 -5.69 -27.74 52.63
C THR A 621 -6.35 -26.84 51.61
N ASP A 622 -7.01 -27.42 50.59
CA ASP A 622 -8.27 -26.92 50.00
C ASP A 622 -8.69 -27.75 48.78
N ALA A 623 -8.97 -29.03 49.04
CA ALA A 623 -9.72 -29.87 48.13
C ALA A 623 -10.65 -30.75 48.97
N LEU A 624 -11.78 -30.18 49.41
CA LEU A 624 -13.07 -30.83 49.75
C LEU A 624 -13.89 -29.91 50.67
N GLU A 625 -14.73 -29.04 50.08
CA GLU A 625 -16.05 -28.63 50.60
C GLU A 625 -16.56 -27.43 49.78
N LEU A 626 -17.44 -27.67 48.80
CA LEU A 626 -18.55 -26.77 48.39
C LEU A 626 -19.38 -27.39 47.24
N LEU A 627 -19.79 -28.65 47.43
CA LEU A 627 -20.97 -29.23 46.78
C LEU A 627 -21.88 -29.79 47.87
N SER A 628 -22.63 -28.91 48.56
CA SER A 628 -23.84 -29.28 49.31
C SER A 628 -24.66 -28.06 49.74
N VAL A 629 -25.39 -27.44 48.79
CA VAL A 629 -26.69 -26.82 49.08
C VAL A 629 -27.62 -27.05 47.88
N ALA A 630 -28.44 -28.09 48.00
CA ALA A 630 -29.79 -28.20 47.44
C ALA A 630 -30.64 -28.90 48.50
#